data_AF-A0A7J5TJZ2-F1
#
_entry.id   AF-A0A7J5TJZ2-F1
#
_cell.length_a   1.000
_cell.length_b   1.000
_cell.length_c   1.000
_cell.angle_alpha   90.00
_cell.angle_beta   90.00
_cell.angle_gamma   90.00
#
_symmetry.space_group_name_H-M   'P 1'
#
loop_
_entity.id
_entity.type
_entity.pdbx_description
1 polymer ?
#
loop_
_entity_poly.entity_id
_entity_poly.type
_entity_poly.pdbx_seq_one_letter_code
_entity_poly.pdbx_strand_id
1 'polypeptide(L)'
;MARRPPGMRRPTQPKPTGEPAMSDYQSNQIKLINTSLIDPHPDNPRKNIGDVSDLAASIKANGLLSPLSVVPNGKRYRVIAGHRRLQACKQAGTGAVPCFVLDLDPLQQLEAMITENCQREQLTVLEEADAIQGMLDLGATAASVAHRLGRSDDYVRDRSKAASIPAEIRRTRSDFDQLTIGQLIAISRYDGQPDRQERLAHAAGTSNFDYILHNIEREDRDRRWLESVAALLGDETTGPDLIPEPEKPFNDPEWRYDGWVGAASGTPEETLEYLREQRPDAVSIHEETRQIYLWHRRDRAAASAEEERRALEQAERDARIHALEEYAAASAAKRMAWLHANLHAIKRARLIETTARLGLLQLVDPDPDGFTKALSTWDDVNCGRMEYEKITGIPAADAPTAARISLQTADWPLEAASILASRIEWFIDPSDWTDVNDNSRRIPGYYQILQDIGYQPADDETSHLDQLIAAITEADQDEENDQ
;
A
#
# COMPACT_ATOMS: atom_id res chain seq x y z
N MET A 1 51.27 11.74 -45.73
CA MET A 1 50.63 12.98 -46.25
C MET A 1 49.62 12.59 -47.33
N ALA A 2 48.35 12.39 -46.97
CA ALA A 2 47.28 12.08 -47.91
C ALA A 2 46.30 13.26 -47.97
N ARG A 3 46.01 13.72 -49.18
CA ARG A 3 45.27 14.94 -49.53
C ARG A 3 43.77 14.79 -49.28
N ARG A 4 43.13 15.80 -48.68
CA ARG A 4 41.66 15.95 -48.63
C ARG A 4 41.10 16.30 -50.02
N PRO A 5 39.96 15.72 -50.44
CA PRO A 5 39.23 16.19 -51.61
C PRO A 5 38.30 17.39 -51.27
N PRO A 6 38.00 18.29 -52.24
CA PRO A 6 37.17 19.47 -52.01
C PRO A 6 35.70 19.25 -52.41
N GLY A 7 34.80 19.93 -51.68
CA GLY A 7 33.57 20.49 -52.24
C GLY A 7 32.33 19.58 -52.32
N MET A 8 31.57 19.50 -51.23
CA MET A 8 30.12 19.36 -51.31
C MET A 8 29.47 20.69 -50.94
N ARG A 9 28.84 21.34 -51.93
CA ARG A 9 28.00 22.52 -51.71
C ARG A 9 26.81 22.09 -50.84
N ARG A 10 26.60 22.78 -49.71
CA ARG A 10 25.35 22.66 -48.94
C ARG A 10 24.17 23.00 -49.87
N PRO A 11 23.06 22.24 -49.83
CA PRO A 11 21.85 22.65 -50.53
C PRO A 11 21.43 24.01 -49.97
N THR A 12 21.28 24.98 -50.86
CA THR A 12 20.69 26.28 -50.55
C THR A 12 19.27 26.04 -50.04
N GLN A 13 19.03 26.39 -48.78
CA GLN A 13 17.67 26.47 -48.26
C GLN A 13 16.84 27.37 -49.20
N PRO A 14 15.62 26.97 -49.59
CA PRO A 14 14.73 27.89 -50.28
C PRO A 14 14.52 29.11 -49.38
N LYS A 15 14.71 30.31 -49.94
CA LYS A 15 14.34 31.57 -49.27
C LYS A 15 12.88 31.45 -48.80
N PRO A 16 12.56 31.84 -47.56
CA PRO A 16 11.18 31.86 -47.11
C PRO A 16 10.39 32.81 -48.01
N THR A 17 9.48 32.27 -48.81
CA THR A 17 8.38 33.07 -49.38
C THR A 17 7.57 33.55 -48.19
N GLY A 18 7.64 34.85 -47.92
CA GLY A 18 6.88 35.48 -46.85
C GLY A 18 5.40 35.26 -47.11
N GLU A 19 4.79 34.37 -46.31
CA GLU A 19 3.34 34.29 -46.22
C GLU A 19 2.80 35.44 -45.38
N PRO A 20 1.56 35.88 -45.66
CA PRO A 20 1.05 37.15 -45.16
C PRO A 20 0.84 37.10 -43.64
N ALA A 21 1.27 38.13 -42.92
CA ALA A 21 0.93 38.25 -41.49
C ALA A 21 -0.58 38.42 -41.33
N MET A 22 -1.15 38.21 -40.12
CA MET A 22 -2.58 38.49 -39.87
C MET A 22 -3.02 39.91 -40.29
N SER A 23 -2.10 40.86 -40.45
CA SER A 23 -2.38 42.20 -41.01
C SER A 23 -2.83 42.18 -42.47
N ASP A 24 -2.45 41.17 -43.24
CA ASP A 24 -2.63 41.15 -44.70
C ASP A 24 -4.02 40.61 -45.10
N TYR A 25 -4.74 39.97 -44.16
CA TYR A 25 -6.14 39.56 -44.30
C TYR A 25 -7.12 40.56 -43.66
N GLN A 26 -6.62 41.63 -43.05
CA GLN A 26 -7.48 42.70 -42.54
C GLN A 26 -7.94 43.57 -43.70
N SER A 27 -9.26 43.60 -43.95
CA SER A 27 -9.82 44.81 -44.53
C SER A 27 -9.52 45.94 -43.56
N ASN A 28 -8.77 46.96 -43.99
CA ASN A 28 -8.34 48.11 -43.17
C ASN A 28 -9.52 49.02 -42.73
N GLN A 29 -10.75 48.49 -42.77
CA GLN A 29 -12.01 49.16 -42.48
C GLN A 29 -12.69 48.49 -41.28
N ILE A 30 -12.83 49.25 -40.20
CA ILE A 30 -13.66 48.87 -39.05
C ILE A 30 -15.14 49.02 -39.46
N LYS A 31 -15.92 47.94 -39.34
CA LYS A 31 -17.37 47.94 -39.58
C LYS A 31 -18.12 47.87 -38.25
N LEU A 32 -19.18 48.65 -38.10
CA LEU A 32 -20.12 48.54 -36.98
C LEU A 32 -21.11 47.42 -37.27
N ILE A 33 -21.06 46.34 -36.48
CA ILE A 33 -21.92 45.17 -36.64
C ILE A 33 -22.80 45.04 -35.42
N ASN A 34 -24.10 44.76 -35.63
CA ASN A 34 -25.01 44.55 -34.52
C ASN A 34 -24.61 43.29 -33.73
N THR A 35 -24.51 43.40 -32.40
CA THR A 35 -24.07 42.29 -31.53
C THR A 35 -24.96 41.05 -31.64
N SER A 36 -26.25 41.23 -31.98
CA SER A 36 -27.19 40.13 -32.21
C SER A 36 -26.91 39.31 -33.48
N LEU A 37 -26.06 39.82 -34.39
CA LEU A 37 -25.61 39.13 -35.60
C LEU A 37 -24.27 38.41 -35.43
N ILE A 38 -23.62 38.55 -34.27
CA ILE A 38 -22.31 37.96 -33.98
C ILE A 38 -22.48 36.78 -33.02
N ASP A 39 -22.03 35.61 -33.46
CA ASP A 39 -22.04 34.37 -32.71
C ASP A 39 -20.64 34.02 -32.19
N PRO A 40 -20.53 33.33 -31.03
CA PRO A 40 -19.28 32.69 -30.64
C PRO A 40 -18.87 31.65 -31.69
N HIS A 41 -17.56 31.48 -31.91
CA HIS A 41 -17.08 30.39 -32.76
C HIS A 41 -17.32 29.05 -32.06
N PRO A 42 -17.91 28.03 -32.72
CA PRO A 42 -18.14 26.72 -32.11
C PRO A 42 -16.83 26.05 -31.69
N ASP A 43 -15.79 26.19 -32.49
CA ASP A 43 -14.47 25.58 -32.26
C ASP A 43 -13.50 26.52 -31.52
N ASN A 44 -14.01 27.42 -30.68
CA ASN A 44 -13.14 28.28 -29.86
C ASN A 44 -12.33 27.41 -28.88
N PRO A 45 -10.98 27.43 -28.94
CA PRO A 45 -10.15 26.54 -28.14
C PRO A 45 -10.29 26.79 -26.64
N ARG A 46 -10.60 28.04 -26.24
CA ARG A 46 -10.86 28.38 -24.84
C ARG A 46 -12.31 28.11 -24.48
N LYS A 47 -12.57 27.07 -23.69
CA LYS A 47 -13.94 26.68 -23.31
C LYS A 47 -14.48 27.52 -22.15
N ASN A 48 -13.63 27.89 -21.19
CA ASN A 48 -14.01 28.72 -20.05
C ASN A 48 -13.60 30.20 -20.23
N ILE A 49 -14.60 31.06 -20.42
CA ILE A 49 -14.44 32.50 -20.69
C ILE A 49 -14.32 33.31 -19.38
N GLY A 50 -14.68 32.72 -18.23
CA GLY A 50 -14.70 33.35 -16.91
C GLY A 50 -15.82 34.38 -16.72
N ASP A 51 -15.82 35.08 -15.58
CA ASP A 51 -16.72 36.20 -15.34
C ASP A 51 -16.32 37.41 -16.22
N VAL A 52 -17.33 38.08 -16.78
CA VAL A 52 -17.19 39.25 -17.64
C VAL A 52 -17.98 40.46 -17.12
N SER A 53 -18.51 40.40 -15.90
CA SER A 53 -19.37 41.44 -15.31
C SER A 53 -18.68 42.80 -15.22
N ASP A 54 -17.43 42.85 -14.74
CA ASP A 54 -16.65 44.09 -14.69
C ASP A 54 -16.35 44.65 -16.08
N LEU A 55 -16.05 43.76 -17.02
CA LEU A 55 -15.81 44.14 -18.42
C LEU A 55 -17.11 44.67 -19.06
N ALA A 56 -18.26 44.10 -18.74
CA ALA A 56 -19.56 44.55 -19.21
C ALA A 56 -19.92 45.93 -18.62
N ALA A 57 -19.66 46.15 -17.32
CA ALA A 57 -19.84 47.45 -16.68
C ALA A 57 -18.95 48.54 -17.32
N SER A 58 -17.68 48.21 -17.57
CA SER A 58 -16.73 49.10 -18.27
C SER A 58 -17.17 49.40 -19.70
N ILE A 59 -17.61 48.39 -20.47
CA ILE A 59 -18.12 48.57 -21.84
C ILE A 59 -19.40 49.41 -21.85
N LYS A 60 -20.26 49.28 -20.84
CA LYS A 60 -21.47 50.10 -20.71
C LYS A 60 -21.14 51.57 -20.45
N ALA A 61 -20.07 51.85 -19.68
CA ALA A 61 -19.64 53.21 -19.36
C ALA A 61 -18.83 53.87 -20.49
N ASN A 62 -17.90 53.13 -21.11
CA ASN A 62 -16.87 53.67 -21.99
C ASN A 62 -16.98 53.21 -23.46
N GLY A 63 -17.91 52.29 -23.76
CA GLY A 63 -17.97 51.61 -25.05
C GLY A 63 -16.87 50.56 -25.23
N LEU A 64 -16.89 49.88 -26.38
CA LEU A 64 -15.88 48.89 -26.74
C LEU A 64 -14.67 49.60 -27.37
N LEU A 65 -13.56 49.70 -26.63
CA LEU A 65 -12.34 50.40 -27.09
C LEU A 65 -11.56 49.62 -28.16
N SER A 66 -11.48 48.29 -28.03
CA SER A 66 -10.76 47.43 -28.97
C SER A 66 -11.75 46.67 -29.85
N PRO A 67 -11.70 46.82 -31.20
CA PRO A 67 -12.59 46.10 -32.11
C PRO A 67 -12.51 44.57 -31.96
N LEU A 68 -13.61 43.88 -32.27
CA LEU A 68 -13.64 42.42 -32.39
C LEU A 68 -13.11 41.99 -33.76
N SER A 69 -12.50 40.82 -33.87
CA SER A 69 -12.20 40.22 -35.18
C SER A 69 -13.25 39.17 -35.49
N VAL A 70 -13.92 39.29 -36.63
CA VAL A 70 -15.03 38.39 -37.02
C VAL A 70 -14.86 37.89 -38.45
N VAL A 71 -15.42 36.74 -38.74
CA VAL A 71 -15.52 36.16 -40.10
C VAL A 71 -16.99 36.05 -40.53
N PRO A 72 -17.31 36.25 -41.82
CA PRO A 72 -18.65 36.04 -42.34
C PRO A 72 -19.13 34.59 -42.16
N ASN A 73 -20.40 34.41 -41.79
CA ASN A 73 -21.09 33.12 -41.71
C ASN A 73 -22.52 33.27 -42.26
N GLY A 74 -22.65 33.26 -43.58
CA GLY A 74 -23.90 33.55 -44.27
C GLY A 74 -24.37 34.99 -44.03
N LYS A 75 -25.53 35.16 -43.38
CA LYS A 75 -26.08 36.48 -42.98
C LYS A 75 -25.60 36.97 -41.62
N ARG A 76 -24.79 36.17 -40.91
CA ARG A 76 -24.29 36.40 -39.56
C ARG A 76 -22.76 36.45 -39.57
N TYR A 77 -22.16 36.65 -38.42
CA TYR A 77 -20.71 36.68 -38.23
C TYR A 77 -20.32 35.75 -37.07
N ARG A 78 -19.12 35.17 -37.14
CA ARG A 78 -18.51 34.45 -36.01
C ARG A 78 -17.32 35.24 -35.50
N VAL A 79 -17.20 35.37 -34.18
CA VAL A 79 -16.02 36.02 -33.59
C VAL A 79 -14.82 35.07 -33.61
N ILE A 80 -13.68 35.54 -34.10
CA ILE A 80 -12.40 34.82 -34.07
C ILE A 80 -11.57 35.32 -32.88
N ALA A 81 -11.48 36.63 -32.69
CA ALA A 81 -10.77 37.22 -31.56
C ALA A 81 -11.68 38.17 -30.76
N GLY A 82 -11.65 38.03 -29.43
CA GLY A 82 -12.46 38.83 -28.51
C GLY A 82 -13.74 38.17 -27.99
N HIS A 83 -13.76 36.84 -27.85
CA HIS A 83 -14.89 36.10 -27.27
C HIS A 83 -15.38 36.66 -25.92
N ARG A 84 -14.47 36.96 -24.98
CA ARG A 84 -14.80 37.64 -23.69
C ARG A 84 -15.49 38.98 -23.89
N ARG A 85 -15.00 39.78 -24.85
CA ARG A 85 -15.54 41.11 -25.18
C ARG A 85 -16.92 41.00 -25.83
N LEU A 86 -17.15 40.01 -26.69
CA LEU A 86 -18.47 39.75 -27.28
C LEU A 86 -19.49 39.42 -26.19
N GLN A 87 -19.15 38.54 -25.25
CA GLN A 87 -20.04 38.17 -24.15
C GLN A 87 -20.35 39.39 -23.26
N ALA A 88 -19.32 40.17 -22.91
CA ALA A 88 -19.50 41.41 -22.15
C ALA A 88 -20.35 42.45 -22.90
N CYS A 89 -20.20 42.57 -24.22
CA CYS A 89 -21.03 43.43 -25.07
C CYS A 89 -22.51 43.01 -25.05
N LYS A 90 -22.77 41.69 -25.15
CA LYS A 90 -24.13 41.14 -25.04
C LYS A 90 -24.74 41.41 -23.66
N GLN A 91 -23.97 41.23 -22.58
CA GLN A 91 -24.42 41.52 -21.21
C GLN A 91 -24.65 43.02 -20.96
N ALA A 92 -23.83 43.89 -21.56
CA ALA A 92 -23.98 45.34 -21.48
C ALA A 92 -25.16 45.88 -22.33
N GLY A 93 -25.72 45.06 -23.23
CA GLY A 93 -26.81 45.45 -24.14
C GLY A 93 -26.36 46.38 -25.26
N THR A 94 -25.10 46.28 -25.73
CA THR A 94 -24.60 47.15 -26.78
C THR A 94 -25.25 46.82 -28.14
N GLY A 95 -25.73 47.83 -28.86
CA GLY A 95 -26.41 47.67 -30.13
C GLY A 95 -25.46 47.25 -31.27
N ALA A 96 -24.53 48.13 -31.63
CA ALA A 96 -23.50 47.85 -32.64
C ALA A 96 -22.10 48.03 -32.05
N VAL A 97 -21.18 47.14 -32.45
CA VAL A 97 -19.80 47.12 -31.96
C VAL A 97 -18.80 47.19 -33.13
N PRO A 98 -17.65 47.87 -32.95
CA PRO A 98 -16.63 47.94 -33.98
C PRO A 98 -15.99 46.56 -34.20
N CYS A 99 -15.91 46.14 -35.46
CA CYS A 99 -15.38 44.83 -35.86
C CYS A 99 -14.44 44.95 -37.08
N PHE A 100 -13.34 44.20 -37.06
CA PHE A 100 -12.58 43.83 -38.25
C PHE A 100 -13.23 42.61 -38.89
N VAL A 101 -13.64 42.72 -40.15
CA VAL A 101 -14.14 41.58 -40.92
C VAL A 101 -12.98 40.97 -41.68
N LEU A 102 -12.62 39.74 -41.30
CA LEU A 102 -11.55 38.94 -41.90
C LEU A 102 -12.15 37.93 -42.88
N ASP A 103 -11.40 37.62 -43.93
CA ASP A 103 -11.72 36.54 -44.87
C ASP A 103 -10.71 35.41 -44.64
N LEU A 104 -11.12 34.41 -43.87
CA LEU A 104 -10.27 33.30 -43.42
C LEU A 104 -10.98 31.98 -43.71
N ASP A 105 -10.26 31.00 -44.23
CA ASP A 105 -10.74 29.62 -44.35
C ASP A 105 -10.85 28.96 -42.94
N PRO A 106 -11.51 27.79 -42.81
CA PRO A 106 -11.68 27.14 -41.50
C PRO A 106 -10.37 26.82 -40.77
N LEU A 107 -9.30 26.48 -41.49
CA LEU A 107 -8.00 26.17 -40.90
C LEU A 107 -7.31 27.44 -40.39
N GLN A 108 -7.35 28.52 -41.19
CA GLN A 108 -6.85 29.84 -40.82
C GLN A 108 -7.64 30.44 -39.63
N GLN A 109 -8.94 30.16 -39.54
CA GLN A 109 -9.76 30.56 -38.40
C GLN A 109 -9.25 29.92 -37.10
N LEU A 110 -9.03 28.59 -37.09
CA LEU A 110 -8.46 27.88 -35.93
C LEU A 110 -7.05 28.40 -35.59
N GLU A 111 -6.19 28.53 -36.59
CA GLU A 111 -4.81 29.04 -36.42
C GLU A 111 -4.80 30.42 -35.75
N ALA A 112 -5.65 31.34 -36.23
CA ALA A 112 -5.77 32.68 -35.67
C ALA A 112 -6.26 32.65 -34.21
N MET A 113 -7.23 31.80 -33.90
CA MET A 113 -7.73 31.64 -32.52
C MET A 113 -6.66 31.06 -31.59
N ILE A 114 -5.94 30.01 -32.02
CA ILE A 114 -4.88 29.38 -31.21
C ILE A 114 -3.74 30.38 -30.97
N THR A 115 -3.26 31.02 -32.03
CA THR A 115 -2.13 31.95 -31.95
C THR A 115 -2.43 33.13 -31.02
N GLU A 116 -3.64 33.70 -31.08
CA GLU A 116 -4.04 34.81 -30.22
C GLU A 116 -4.13 34.42 -28.74
N ASN A 117 -4.68 33.22 -28.43
CA ASN A 117 -4.79 32.75 -27.05
C ASN A 117 -3.44 32.27 -26.49
N CYS A 118 -2.60 31.60 -27.31
CA CYS A 118 -1.27 31.14 -26.91
C CYS A 118 -0.32 32.31 -26.60
N GLN A 119 -0.39 33.41 -27.34
CA GLN A 119 0.39 34.62 -27.06
C GLN A 119 0.06 35.27 -25.70
N ARG A 120 -1.05 34.89 -25.08
CA ARG A 120 -1.48 35.43 -23.79
C ARG A 120 -1.32 34.44 -22.63
N GLU A 121 -0.72 33.27 -22.85
CA GLU A 121 -0.64 32.17 -21.87
C GLU A 121 -2.03 31.77 -21.30
N GLN A 122 -3.07 31.82 -22.15
CA GLN A 122 -4.46 31.66 -21.71
C GLN A 122 -5.10 30.29 -21.97
N LEU A 123 -4.44 29.42 -22.76
CA LEU A 123 -4.93 28.06 -23.01
C LEU A 123 -4.29 27.07 -22.03
N THR A 124 -5.08 26.10 -21.59
CA THR A 124 -4.53 24.91 -20.95
C THR A 124 -3.84 24.01 -21.98
N VAL A 125 -3.02 23.07 -21.51
CA VAL A 125 -2.33 22.10 -22.39
C VAL A 125 -3.35 21.27 -23.19
N LEU A 126 -4.49 20.92 -22.58
CA LEU A 126 -5.55 20.17 -23.25
C LEU A 126 -6.37 21.01 -24.21
N GLU A 127 -6.63 22.28 -23.91
CA GLU A 127 -7.29 23.18 -24.86
C GLU A 127 -6.43 23.37 -26.11
N GLU A 128 -5.12 23.51 -25.95
CA GLU A 128 -4.17 23.55 -27.06
C GLU A 128 -4.13 22.22 -27.83
N ALA A 129 -4.15 21.08 -27.11
CA ALA A 129 -4.17 19.76 -27.69
C ALA A 129 -5.41 19.53 -28.57
N ASP A 130 -6.59 19.82 -28.04
CA ASP A 130 -7.87 19.70 -28.77
C ASP A 130 -7.87 20.60 -30.01
N ALA A 131 -7.30 21.81 -29.91
CA ALA A 131 -7.26 22.75 -31.03
C ALA A 131 -6.29 22.30 -32.14
N ILE A 132 -5.13 21.78 -31.76
CA ILE A 132 -4.16 21.17 -32.69
C ILE A 132 -4.80 19.97 -33.38
N GLN A 133 -5.50 19.11 -32.63
CA GLN A 133 -6.22 17.97 -33.21
C GLN A 133 -7.28 18.44 -34.21
N GLY A 134 -8.04 19.49 -33.89
CA GLY A 134 -9.00 20.10 -34.82
C GLY A 134 -8.35 20.59 -36.13
N MET A 135 -7.14 21.15 -36.08
CA MET A 135 -6.41 21.52 -37.31
C MET A 135 -6.03 20.30 -38.15
N LEU A 136 -5.63 19.20 -37.50
CA LEU A 136 -5.32 17.93 -38.19
C LEU A 136 -6.58 17.30 -38.81
N ASP A 137 -7.71 17.36 -38.10
CA ASP A 137 -9.00 16.85 -38.58
C ASP A 137 -9.52 17.64 -39.80
N LEU A 138 -9.15 18.92 -39.92
CA LEU A 138 -9.39 19.75 -41.11
C LEU A 138 -8.42 19.46 -42.27
N GLY A 139 -7.53 18.46 -42.12
CA GLY A 139 -6.62 18.00 -43.17
C GLY A 139 -5.24 18.65 -43.16
N ALA A 140 -4.89 19.44 -42.14
CA ALA A 140 -3.52 19.94 -42.01
C ALA A 140 -2.56 18.80 -41.64
N THR A 141 -1.35 18.83 -42.19
CA THR A 141 -0.29 17.90 -41.76
C THR A 141 0.36 18.41 -40.47
N ALA A 142 0.90 17.52 -39.64
CA ALA A 142 1.60 17.90 -38.40
C ALA A 142 2.71 18.93 -38.66
N ALA A 143 3.48 18.77 -39.74
CA ALA A 143 4.51 19.73 -40.15
C ALA A 143 3.92 21.10 -40.54
N SER A 144 2.75 21.13 -41.20
CA SER A 144 2.06 22.38 -41.52
C SER A 144 1.57 23.09 -40.26
N VAL A 145 0.99 22.35 -39.31
CA VAL A 145 0.54 22.90 -38.02
C VAL A 145 1.72 23.45 -37.21
N ALA A 146 2.83 22.72 -37.15
CA ALA A 146 4.05 23.15 -36.45
C ALA A 146 4.59 24.47 -37.03
N HIS A 147 4.68 24.55 -38.35
CA HIS A 147 5.10 25.76 -39.06
C HIS A 147 4.15 26.95 -38.78
N ARG A 148 2.84 26.74 -38.93
CA ARG A 148 1.80 27.77 -38.72
C ARG A 148 1.81 28.34 -37.30
N LEU A 149 1.93 27.48 -36.30
CA LEU A 149 1.95 27.88 -34.89
C LEU A 149 3.33 28.36 -34.39
N GLY A 150 4.37 28.28 -35.22
CA GLY A 150 5.74 28.60 -34.82
C GLY A 150 6.29 27.68 -33.72
N ARG A 151 5.91 26.39 -33.76
CA ARG A 151 6.29 25.35 -32.78
C ARG A 151 7.07 24.22 -33.45
N SER A 152 7.64 23.32 -32.65
CA SER A 152 8.34 22.14 -33.16
C SER A 152 7.36 21.01 -33.54
N ASP A 153 7.79 20.10 -34.41
CA ASP A 153 7.01 18.90 -34.75
C ASP A 153 6.72 18.04 -33.51
N ASP A 154 7.69 17.93 -32.59
CA ASP A 154 7.54 17.24 -31.31
C ASP A 154 6.41 17.85 -30.47
N TYR A 155 6.32 19.17 -30.44
CA TYR A 155 5.28 19.90 -29.71
C TYR A 155 3.88 19.54 -30.24
N VAL A 156 3.70 19.55 -31.56
CA VAL A 156 2.42 19.20 -32.20
C VAL A 156 2.07 17.74 -31.96
N ARG A 157 3.04 16.83 -32.11
CA ARG A 157 2.82 15.40 -31.87
C ARG A 157 2.38 15.12 -30.45
N ASP A 158 3.06 15.70 -29.47
CA ASP A 158 2.79 15.46 -28.06
C ASP A 158 1.41 15.97 -27.65
N ARG A 159 0.99 17.13 -28.18
CA ARG A 159 -0.38 17.65 -28.02
C ARG A 159 -1.42 16.77 -28.71
N SER A 160 -1.18 16.31 -29.93
CA SER A 160 -2.11 15.39 -30.61
C SER A 160 -2.29 14.08 -29.83
N LYS A 161 -1.20 13.55 -29.24
CA LYS A 161 -1.29 12.40 -28.31
C LYS A 161 -2.07 12.71 -27.04
N ALA A 162 -1.94 13.91 -26.48
CA ALA A 162 -2.76 14.31 -25.33
C ALA A 162 -4.26 14.42 -25.71
N ALA A 163 -4.55 14.89 -26.93
CA ALA A 163 -5.90 15.00 -27.44
C ALA A 163 -6.57 13.62 -27.67
N SER A 164 -5.80 12.57 -27.90
CA SER A 164 -6.35 11.22 -28.11
C SER A 164 -6.90 10.57 -26.83
N ILE A 165 -6.68 11.16 -25.64
CA ILE A 165 -7.20 10.61 -24.38
C ILE A 165 -8.74 10.66 -24.39
N PRO A 166 -9.43 9.51 -24.21
CA PRO A 166 -10.89 9.45 -24.24
C PRO A 166 -11.57 10.38 -23.24
N ALA A 167 -12.73 10.93 -23.60
CA ALA A 167 -13.45 11.88 -22.77
C ALA A 167 -13.85 11.29 -21.40
N GLU A 168 -14.10 9.99 -21.37
CA GLU A 168 -14.44 9.19 -20.19
C GLU A 168 -13.29 9.25 -19.16
N ILE A 169 -12.04 9.07 -19.63
CA ILE A 169 -10.85 9.21 -18.80
C ILE A 169 -10.69 10.65 -18.33
N ARG A 170 -10.87 11.63 -19.21
CA ARG A 170 -10.76 13.05 -18.83
C ARG A 170 -11.77 13.44 -17.75
N ARG A 171 -12.98 12.86 -17.77
CA ARG A 171 -14.07 13.13 -16.81
C ARG A 171 -13.88 12.47 -15.45
N THR A 172 -12.93 11.55 -15.29
CA THR A 172 -12.61 10.97 -13.98
C THR A 172 -12.18 12.02 -12.95
N ARG A 173 -11.80 13.22 -13.43
CA ARG A 173 -11.36 14.34 -12.61
C ARG A 173 -11.86 15.69 -13.12
N SER A 174 -12.19 16.58 -12.20
CA SER A 174 -12.61 17.95 -12.53
C SER A 174 -11.44 18.87 -12.91
N ASP A 175 -10.23 18.56 -12.45
CA ASP A 175 -9.01 19.34 -12.65
C ASP A 175 -8.11 18.77 -13.77
N PHE A 176 -8.64 17.86 -14.61
CA PHE A 176 -7.88 17.17 -15.66
C PHE A 176 -7.19 18.14 -16.65
N ASP A 177 -7.79 19.30 -16.91
CA ASP A 177 -7.22 20.36 -17.75
C ASP A 177 -5.96 21.04 -17.15
N GLN A 178 -5.65 20.81 -15.87
CA GLN A 178 -4.46 21.34 -15.19
C GLN A 178 -3.26 20.39 -15.27
N LEU A 179 -3.42 19.21 -15.87
CA LEU A 179 -2.34 18.24 -15.96
C LEU A 179 -1.21 18.71 -16.88
N THR A 180 0.02 18.32 -16.52
CA THR A 180 1.20 18.63 -17.32
C THR A 180 1.22 17.81 -18.61
N ILE A 181 1.88 18.33 -19.65
CA ILE A 181 2.04 17.59 -20.92
C ILE A 181 2.69 16.21 -20.72
N GLY A 182 3.66 16.08 -19.80
CA GLY A 182 4.32 14.81 -19.52
C GLY A 182 3.35 13.76 -18.97
N GLN A 183 2.48 14.16 -18.04
CA GLN A 183 1.45 13.28 -17.48
C GLN A 183 0.42 12.87 -18.54
N LEU A 184 -0.03 13.81 -19.37
CA LEU A 184 -0.98 13.53 -20.45
C LEU A 184 -0.39 12.56 -21.48
N ILE A 185 0.87 12.72 -21.88
CA ILE A 185 1.56 11.77 -22.76
C ILE A 185 1.65 10.39 -22.11
N ALA A 186 2.00 10.31 -20.82
CA ALA A 186 2.08 9.03 -20.13
C ALA A 186 0.72 8.32 -20.06
N ILE A 187 -0.38 9.07 -19.82
CA ILE A 187 -1.75 8.52 -19.87
C ILE A 187 -2.09 8.05 -21.29
N SER A 188 -1.77 8.81 -22.33
CA SER A 188 -2.13 8.46 -23.72
C SER A 188 -1.35 7.27 -24.30
N ARG A 189 -0.20 6.91 -23.72
CA ARG A 189 0.54 5.69 -24.10
C ARG A 189 -0.27 4.40 -23.92
N TYR A 190 -1.25 4.40 -23.01
CA TYR A 190 -2.07 3.25 -22.68
C TYR A 190 -3.46 3.31 -23.35
N ASP A 191 -3.53 3.87 -24.56
CA ASP A 191 -4.76 3.87 -25.35
C ASP A 191 -5.32 2.44 -25.52
N GLY A 192 -6.65 2.31 -25.45
CA GLY A 192 -7.35 1.03 -25.41
C GLY A 192 -7.28 0.26 -24.07
N GLN A 193 -6.61 0.79 -23.04
CA GLN A 193 -6.51 0.18 -21.70
C GLN A 193 -7.07 1.13 -20.63
N PRO A 194 -8.41 1.28 -20.52
CA PRO A 194 -9.04 2.31 -19.70
C PRO A 194 -8.61 2.23 -18.23
N ASP A 195 -8.56 1.03 -17.63
CA ASP A 195 -8.16 0.87 -16.23
C ASP A 195 -6.78 1.47 -15.90
N ARG A 196 -5.82 1.36 -16.83
CA ARG A 196 -4.48 1.95 -16.67
C ARG A 196 -4.49 3.45 -16.86
N GLN A 197 -5.25 3.93 -17.84
CA GLN A 197 -5.44 5.36 -18.07
C GLN A 197 -6.10 6.03 -16.86
N GLU A 198 -7.13 5.41 -16.27
CA GLU A 198 -7.80 5.88 -15.06
C GLU A 198 -6.86 5.88 -13.85
N ARG A 199 -6.11 4.79 -13.62
CA ARG A 199 -5.10 4.73 -12.54
C ARG A 199 -4.09 5.88 -12.65
N LEU A 200 -3.57 6.14 -13.86
CA LEU A 200 -2.64 7.25 -14.10
C LEU A 200 -3.31 8.62 -13.96
N ALA A 201 -4.52 8.80 -14.48
CA ALA A 201 -5.29 10.02 -14.37
C ALA A 201 -5.55 10.39 -12.90
N HIS A 202 -5.96 9.42 -12.08
CA HIS A 202 -6.17 9.60 -10.64
C HIS A 202 -4.87 9.93 -9.88
N ALA A 203 -3.73 9.33 -10.27
CA ALA A 203 -2.45 9.63 -9.66
C ALA A 203 -1.84 10.97 -10.15
N ALA A 204 -2.27 11.49 -11.30
CA ALA A 204 -1.69 12.70 -11.89
C ALA A 204 -1.83 13.93 -10.98
N GLY A 205 -0.82 14.79 -10.98
CA GLY A 205 -0.74 15.94 -10.07
C GLY A 205 -0.40 15.59 -8.61
N THR A 206 -0.20 14.31 -8.27
CA THR A 206 0.27 13.87 -6.94
C THR A 206 1.72 13.37 -7.00
N SER A 207 2.36 13.24 -5.84
CA SER A 207 3.69 12.61 -5.73
C SER A 207 3.71 11.11 -6.10
N ASN A 208 2.53 10.48 -6.23
CA ASN A 208 2.40 9.06 -6.53
C ASN A 208 2.40 8.75 -8.03
N PHE A 209 2.32 9.77 -8.90
CA PHE A 209 2.21 9.56 -10.35
C PHE A 209 3.35 8.71 -10.92
N ASP A 210 4.59 9.06 -10.60
CA ASP A 210 5.77 8.38 -11.13
C ASP A 210 5.87 6.94 -10.61
N TYR A 211 5.44 6.69 -9.37
CA TYR A 211 5.37 5.35 -8.80
C TYR A 211 4.35 4.47 -9.53
N ILE A 212 3.15 4.99 -9.77
CA ILE A 212 2.11 4.27 -10.52
C ILE A 212 2.55 4.00 -11.96
N LEU A 213 3.16 4.99 -12.62
CA LEU A 213 3.70 4.82 -13.97
C LEU A 213 4.80 3.75 -13.99
N HIS A 214 5.76 3.81 -13.07
CA HIS A 214 6.82 2.81 -12.94
C HIS A 214 6.27 1.40 -12.73
N ASN A 215 5.24 1.25 -11.90
CA ASN A 215 4.59 -0.04 -11.68
C ASN A 215 3.93 -0.57 -12.95
N ILE A 216 3.20 0.25 -13.70
CA ILE A 216 2.58 -0.18 -14.96
C ILE A 216 3.67 -0.56 -15.99
N GLU A 217 4.75 0.22 -16.09
CA GLU A 217 5.88 -0.08 -16.97
C GLU A 217 6.60 -1.38 -16.56
N ARG A 218 6.77 -1.62 -15.26
CA ARG A 218 7.26 -2.90 -14.74
C ARG A 218 6.31 -4.03 -15.09
N GLU A 219 5.00 -3.84 -14.92
CA GLU A 219 4.01 -4.86 -15.23
C GLU A 219 4.09 -5.30 -16.70
N ASP A 220 4.30 -4.35 -17.63
CA ASP A 220 4.46 -4.63 -19.06
C ASP A 220 5.76 -5.34 -19.39
N ARG A 221 6.87 -4.96 -18.72
CA ARG A 221 8.14 -5.66 -18.88
C ARG A 221 8.05 -7.10 -18.40
N ASP A 222 7.47 -7.31 -17.22
CA ASP A 222 7.31 -8.63 -16.62
C ASP A 222 6.38 -9.51 -17.49
N ARG A 223 5.32 -8.95 -18.08
CA ARG A 223 4.45 -9.66 -19.03
C ARG A 223 5.21 -10.09 -20.29
N ARG A 224 5.93 -9.17 -20.93
CA ARG A 224 6.72 -9.48 -22.16
C ARG A 224 7.84 -10.48 -21.87
N TRP A 225 8.44 -10.39 -20.70
CA TRP A 225 9.42 -11.35 -20.22
C TRP A 225 8.79 -12.75 -20.12
N LEU A 226 7.61 -12.86 -19.47
CA LEU A 226 6.91 -14.14 -19.32
C LEU A 226 6.50 -14.73 -20.67
N GLU A 227 5.97 -13.90 -21.59
CA GLU A 227 5.63 -14.31 -22.96
C GLU A 227 6.86 -14.83 -23.71
N SER A 228 8.01 -14.19 -23.53
CA SER A 228 9.28 -14.63 -24.15
C SER A 228 9.76 -15.96 -23.56
N VAL A 229 9.74 -16.12 -22.24
CA VAL A 229 10.12 -17.38 -21.57
C VAL A 229 9.18 -18.51 -21.99
N ALA A 230 7.87 -18.27 -21.99
CA ALA A 230 6.87 -19.23 -22.42
C ALA A 230 7.07 -19.68 -23.88
N ALA A 231 7.37 -18.73 -24.78
CA ALA A 231 7.67 -19.04 -26.18
C ALA A 231 8.93 -19.90 -26.33
N LEU A 232 9.97 -19.63 -25.54
CA LEU A 232 11.21 -20.41 -25.57
C LEU A 232 11.06 -21.80 -24.94
N LEU A 233 10.24 -21.94 -23.89
CA LEU A 233 9.92 -23.24 -23.28
C LEU A 233 9.08 -24.13 -24.22
N GLY A 234 8.27 -23.52 -25.10
CA GLY A 234 7.45 -24.23 -26.08
C GLY A 234 8.22 -24.82 -27.28
N ASP A 235 9.50 -24.50 -27.44
CA ASP A 235 10.37 -25.13 -28.44
C ASP A 235 10.86 -26.48 -27.89
N GLU A 236 10.39 -27.60 -28.49
CA GLU A 236 10.55 -29.00 -28.05
C GLU A 236 12.00 -29.47 -27.80
N THR A 237 12.99 -28.63 -28.08
CA THR A 237 14.40 -28.99 -28.05
C THR A 237 15.18 -28.51 -26.82
N THR A 238 14.58 -27.81 -25.85
CA THR A 238 15.41 -27.02 -24.91
C THR A 238 15.04 -26.87 -23.43
N GLY A 239 14.00 -27.52 -22.89
CA GLY A 239 13.59 -27.31 -21.49
C GLY A 239 12.89 -28.47 -20.77
N PRO A 240 12.65 -28.32 -19.45
CA PRO A 240 11.84 -29.24 -18.63
C PRO A 240 10.37 -29.26 -19.10
N ASP A 241 9.64 -30.34 -18.79
CA ASP A 241 8.25 -30.52 -19.21
C ASP A 241 7.36 -29.37 -18.70
N LEU A 242 6.61 -28.73 -19.60
CA LEU A 242 5.63 -27.71 -19.24
C LEU A 242 4.32 -28.39 -18.82
N ILE A 243 3.95 -28.25 -17.55
CA ILE A 243 2.70 -28.77 -17.00
C ILE A 243 1.69 -27.63 -16.75
N PRO A 244 0.38 -27.92 -16.76
CA PRO A 244 -0.60 -26.98 -16.20
C PRO A 244 -0.27 -26.74 -14.73
N GLU A 245 -0.57 -25.54 -14.24
CA GLU A 245 -0.36 -25.23 -12.83
C GLU A 245 -1.19 -26.19 -11.95
N PRO A 246 -0.57 -26.88 -10.97
CA PRO A 246 -1.28 -27.74 -10.05
C PRO A 246 -2.35 -26.98 -9.26
N GLU A 247 -3.54 -27.57 -9.04
CA GLU A 247 -4.64 -26.93 -8.28
C GLU A 247 -4.26 -26.58 -6.84
N LYS A 248 -3.33 -27.34 -6.26
CA LYS A 248 -2.78 -27.11 -4.92
C LYS A 248 -1.26 -27.02 -5.00
N PRO A 249 -0.70 -25.87 -5.39
CA PRO A 249 0.73 -25.74 -5.67
C PRO A 249 1.63 -26.25 -4.54
N PHE A 250 1.25 -26.05 -3.29
CA PHE A 250 2.06 -26.45 -2.14
C PHE A 250 1.76 -27.86 -1.59
N ASN A 251 0.62 -28.44 -1.98
CA ASN A 251 0.10 -29.71 -1.43
C ASN A 251 -0.33 -30.69 -2.53
N ASP A 252 0.29 -30.60 -3.71
CA ASP A 252 -0.02 -31.49 -4.82
C ASP A 252 0.45 -32.93 -4.50
N PRO A 253 -0.37 -33.96 -4.80
CA PRO A 253 -0.02 -35.35 -4.51
C PRO A 253 1.06 -35.94 -5.43
N GLU A 254 1.30 -35.35 -6.61
CA GLU A 254 2.31 -35.80 -7.58
C GLU A 254 3.55 -34.89 -7.58
N TRP A 255 3.35 -33.59 -7.44
CA TRP A 255 4.40 -32.59 -7.57
C TRP A 255 4.79 -31.95 -6.23
N ARG A 256 6.09 -31.73 -6.05
CA ARG A 256 6.65 -30.91 -4.97
C ARG A 256 7.10 -29.59 -5.58
N TYR A 257 6.51 -28.51 -5.11
CA TYR A 257 7.01 -27.16 -5.38
C TYR A 257 8.43 -27.00 -4.84
N ASP A 258 9.34 -26.51 -5.67
CA ASP A 258 10.76 -26.33 -5.32
C ASP A 258 11.16 -24.86 -5.29
N GLY A 259 10.51 -24.03 -6.11
CA GLY A 259 10.81 -22.61 -6.16
C GLY A 259 10.13 -21.90 -7.34
N TRP A 260 10.49 -20.63 -7.51
CA TRP A 260 9.98 -19.81 -8.59
C TRP A 260 11.06 -18.91 -9.18
N VAL A 261 10.88 -18.53 -10.44
CA VAL A 261 11.71 -17.55 -11.14
C VAL A 261 10.80 -16.49 -11.76
N GLY A 262 11.23 -15.23 -11.73
CA GLY A 262 10.51 -14.12 -12.33
C GLY A 262 11.43 -13.18 -13.07
N ALA A 263 10.87 -12.13 -13.68
CA ALA A 263 11.59 -11.17 -14.51
C ALA A 263 12.76 -10.45 -13.80
N ALA A 264 12.75 -10.39 -12.47
CA ALA A 264 13.84 -9.81 -11.69
C ALA A 264 15.10 -10.70 -11.63
N SER A 265 14.96 -11.99 -11.93
CA SER A 265 16.04 -12.97 -11.79
C SER A 265 17.03 -12.98 -12.97
N GLY A 266 16.66 -12.41 -14.12
CA GLY A 266 17.51 -12.37 -15.31
C GLY A 266 16.73 -12.23 -16.61
N THR A 267 17.43 -12.26 -17.75
CA THR A 267 16.79 -12.30 -19.06
C THR A 267 16.06 -13.63 -19.29
N PRO A 268 15.16 -13.73 -20.29
CA PRO A 268 14.53 -15.00 -20.65
C PRO A 268 15.53 -16.12 -20.93
N GLU A 269 16.66 -15.81 -21.58
CA GLU A 269 17.72 -16.77 -21.90
C GLU A 269 18.49 -17.21 -20.66
N GLU A 270 18.84 -16.29 -19.77
CA GLU A 270 19.47 -16.60 -18.48
C GLU A 270 18.55 -17.48 -17.61
N THR A 271 17.24 -17.24 -17.69
CA THR A 271 16.22 -18.04 -17.00
C THR A 271 16.21 -19.47 -17.50
N LEU A 272 16.30 -19.70 -18.81
CA LEU A 272 16.37 -21.06 -19.35
C LEU A 272 17.65 -21.76 -18.93
N GLU A 273 18.78 -21.06 -18.92
CA GLU A 273 20.04 -21.64 -18.44
C GLU A 273 19.94 -22.02 -16.96
N TYR A 274 19.38 -21.13 -16.13
CA TYR A 274 19.09 -21.44 -14.73
C TYR A 274 18.18 -22.67 -14.58
N LEU A 275 17.11 -22.77 -15.36
CA LEU A 275 16.23 -23.95 -15.34
C LEU A 275 16.99 -25.23 -15.74
N ARG A 276 17.90 -25.17 -16.71
CA ARG A 276 18.75 -26.33 -17.08
C ARG A 276 19.73 -26.72 -15.96
N GLU A 277 20.26 -25.75 -15.23
CA GLU A 277 21.15 -26.00 -14.09
C GLU A 277 20.41 -26.64 -12.92
N GLN A 278 19.21 -26.14 -12.58
CA GLN A 278 18.40 -26.68 -11.47
C GLN A 278 17.80 -28.06 -11.80
N ARG A 279 17.62 -28.39 -13.09
CA ARG A 279 17.04 -29.66 -13.57
C ARG A 279 15.71 -30.01 -12.87
N PRO A 280 14.70 -29.12 -12.88
CA PRO A 280 13.38 -29.48 -12.39
C PRO A 280 12.77 -30.58 -13.28
N ASP A 281 11.91 -31.41 -12.70
CA ASP A 281 11.19 -32.44 -13.45
C ASP A 281 10.11 -31.83 -14.35
N ALA A 282 9.51 -30.71 -13.90
CA ALA A 282 8.56 -29.93 -14.69
C ALA A 282 8.56 -28.45 -14.29
N VAL A 283 7.96 -27.61 -15.12
CA VAL A 283 7.70 -26.19 -14.84
C VAL A 283 6.24 -25.84 -15.14
N SER A 284 5.69 -24.84 -14.44
CA SER A 284 4.39 -24.25 -14.78
C SER A 284 4.49 -22.73 -14.86
N ILE A 285 3.63 -22.12 -15.69
CA ILE A 285 3.55 -20.67 -15.86
C ILE A 285 2.41 -20.14 -15.01
N HIS A 286 2.71 -19.28 -14.04
CA HIS A 286 1.72 -18.60 -13.22
C HIS A 286 1.48 -17.19 -13.77
N GLU A 287 0.38 -17.02 -14.51
CA GLU A 287 0.10 -15.77 -15.25
C GLU A 287 -0.17 -14.57 -14.33
N GLU A 288 -0.83 -14.77 -13.19
CA GLU A 288 -1.21 -13.65 -12.31
C GLU A 288 0.01 -12.99 -11.63
N THR A 289 0.93 -13.79 -11.08
CA THR A 289 2.16 -13.31 -10.45
C THR A 289 3.31 -13.11 -11.44
N ARG A 290 3.13 -13.57 -12.69
CA ARG A 290 4.12 -13.55 -13.77
C ARG A 290 5.41 -14.26 -13.40
N GLN A 291 5.26 -15.47 -12.88
CA GLN A 291 6.34 -16.32 -12.40
C GLN A 291 6.34 -17.67 -13.11
N ILE A 292 7.50 -18.32 -13.15
CA ILE A 292 7.66 -19.72 -13.55
C ILE A 292 7.89 -20.53 -12.28
N TYR A 293 7.06 -21.53 -12.01
CA TYR A 293 7.22 -22.42 -10.88
C TYR A 293 7.97 -23.68 -11.27
N LEU A 294 8.86 -24.12 -10.38
CA LEU A 294 9.71 -25.29 -10.56
C LEU A 294 9.14 -26.45 -9.73
N TRP A 295 9.07 -27.61 -10.37
CA TRP A 295 8.45 -28.80 -9.80
C TRP A 295 9.41 -29.99 -9.83
N HIS A 296 9.43 -30.73 -8.73
CA HIS A 296 10.02 -32.06 -8.66
C HIS A 296 8.96 -33.11 -8.40
N ARG A 297 9.14 -34.31 -8.96
CA ARG A 297 8.21 -35.41 -8.70
C ARG A 297 8.37 -35.90 -7.27
N ARG A 298 7.27 -36.03 -6.53
CA ARG A 298 7.30 -36.61 -5.18
C ARG A 298 7.61 -38.10 -5.26
N ASP A 299 8.61 -38.54 -4.48
CA ASP A 299 8.73 -39.94 -4.11
C ASP A 299 7.67 -40.25 -3.06
N ARG A 300 6.59 -40.92 -3.47
CA ARG A 300 5.47 -41.28 -2.60
C ARG A 300 5.90 -42.10 -1.38
N ALA A 301 6.97 -42.90 -1.49
CA ALA A 301 7.46 -43.71 -0.37
C ALA A 301 8.22 -42.86 0.65
N ALA A 302 9.08 -41.95 0.19
CA ALA A 302 9.84 -41.06 1.07
C ALA A 302 8.94 -40.01 1.76
N ALA A 303 7.94 -39.47 1.05
CA ALA A 303 6.99 -38.52 1.61
C ALA A 303 6.11 -39.12 2.72
N SER A 304 5.60 -40.35 2.52
CA SER A 304 4.82 -41.06 3.55
C SER A 304 5.63 -41.31 4.83
N ALA A 305 6.89 -41.75 4.70
CA ALA A 305 7.74 -42.03 5.85
C ALA A 305 8.10 -40.75 6.64
N GLU A 306 8.29 -39.63 5.95
CA GLU A 306 8.55 -38.32 6.57
C GLU A 306 7.31 -37.80 7.31
N GLU A 307 6.12 -37.93 6.71
CA GLU A 307 4.84 -37.57 7.34
C GLU A 307 4.55 -38.42 8.57
N GLU A 308 4.79 -39.73 8.49
CA GLU A 308 4.69 -40.65 9.63
C GLU A 308 5.65 -40.27 10.76
N ARG A 309 6.91 -39.91 10.44
CA ARG A 309 7.87 -39.46 11.45
C ARG A 309 7.41 -38.17 12.13
N ARG A 310 6.94 -37.18 11.37
CA ARG A 310 6.42 -35.92 11.95
C ARG A 310 5.18 -36.15 12.79
N ALA A 311 4.30 -37.05 12.38
CA ALA A 311 3.11 -37.41 13.16
C ALA A 311 3.50 -38.10 14.48
N LEU A 312 4.51 -38.97 14.46
CA LEU A 312 5.06 -39.60 15.66
C LEU A 312 5.71 -38.56 16.59
N GLU A 313 6.56 -37.67 16.06
CA GLU A 313 7.20 -36.59 16.83
C GLU A 313 6.14 -35.64 17.45
N GLN A 314 5.08 -35.31 16.71
CA GLN A 314 4.00 -34.48 17.23
C GLN A 314 3.21 -35.21 18.33
N ALA A 315 2.87 -36.48 18.11
CA ALA A 315 2.17 -37.30 19.10
C ALA A 315 3.00 -37.46 20.39
N GLU A 316 4.32 -37.58 20.27
CA GLU A 316 5.24 -37.63 21.42
C GLU A 316 5.26 -36.30 22.18
N ARG A 317 5.33 -35.16 21.48
CA ARG A 317 5.24 -33.82 22.09
C ARG A 317 3.90 -33.62 22.80
N ASP A 318 2.80 -33.96 22.14
CA ASP A 318 1.45 -33.81 22.70
C ASP A 318 1.27 -34.68 23.96
N ALA A 319 1.77 -35.92 23.92
CA ALA A 319 1.77 -36.82 25.08
C ALA A 319 2.61 -36.27 26.25
N ARG A 320 3.77 -35.66 25.96
CA ARG A 320 4.61 -35.02 26.98
C ARG A 320 3.91 -33.82 27.62
N ILE A 321 3.30 -32.95 26.83
CA ILE A 321 2.56 -31.77 27.34
C ILE A 321 1.40 -32.23 28.22
N HIS A 322 0.60 -33.19 27.75
CA HIS A 322 -0.54 -33.71 28.52
C HIS A 322 -0.11 -34.31 29.87
N ALA A 323 0.99 -35.05 29.92
CA ALA A 323 1.51 -35.60 31.17
C ALA A 323 1.94 -34.51 32.16
N LEU A 324 2.53 -33.41 31.67
CA LEU A 324 2.90 -32.25 32.50
C LEU A 324 1.67 -31.51 33.02
N GLU A 325 0.65 -31.31 32.18
CA GLU A 325 -0.62 -30.69 32.57
C GLU A 325 -1.32 -31.49 33.68
N GLU A 326 -1.40 -32.82 33.53
CA GLU A 326 -1.98 -33.70 34.54
C GLU A 326 -1.22 -33.61 35.88
N TYR A 327 0.11 -33.66 35.84
CA TYR A 327 0.94 -33.55 37.03
C TYR A 327 0.79 -32.19 37.71
N ALA A 328 0.90 -31.09 36.96
CA ALA A 328 0.79 -29.73 37.49
C ALA A 328 -0.58 -29.50 38.15
N ALA A 329 -1.66 -29.95 37.52
CA ALA A 329 -3.01 -29.87 38.07
C ALA A 329 -3.16 -30.70 39.36
N ALA A 330 -2.65 -31.94 39.39
CA ALA A 330 -2.71 -32.79 40.58
C ALA A 330 -1.90 -32.21 41.75
N SER A 331 -0.71 -31.68 41.45
CA SER A 331 0.19 -31.04 42.41
C SER A 331 -0.43 -29.77 43.00
N ALA A 332 -0.99 -28.89 42.15
CA ALA A 332 -1.71 -27.70 42.59
C ALA A 332 -2.94 -28.05 43.46
N ALA A 333 -3.70 -29.08 43.09
CA ALA A 333 -4.85 -29.52 43.88
C ALA A 333 -4.47 -29.96 45.30
N LYS A 334 -3.33 -30.66 45.48
CA LYS A 334 -2.81 -31.05 46.79
C LYS A 334 -2.48 -29.83 47.65
N ARG A 335 -1.75 -28.85 47.09
CA ARG A 335 -1.39 -27.60 47.80
C ARG A 335 -2.62 -26.78 48.15
N MET A 336 -3.53 -26.58 47.20
CA MET A 336 -4.79 -25.85 47.41
C MET A 336 -5.64 -26.46 48.52
N ALA A 337 -5.85 -27.78 48.48
CA ALA A 337 -6.63 -28.49 49.49
C ALA A 337 -6.00 -28.38 50.88
N TRP A 338 -4.66 -28.48 50.96
CA TRP A 338 -3.96 -28.33 52.22
C TRP A 338 -4.05 -26.90 52.77
N LEU A 339 -3.82 -25.89 51.92
CA LEU A 339 -3.93 -24.47 52.31
C LEU A 339 -5.33 -24.16 52.84
N HIS A 340 -6.36 -24.59 52.13
CA HIS A 340 -7.75 -24.44 52.57
C HIS A 340 -8.00 -25.04 53.96
N ALA A 341 -7.52 -26.26 54.18
CA ALA A 341 -7.76 -26.99 55.43
C ALA A 341 -6.93 -26.50 56.62
N ASN A 342 -5.77 -25.87 56.42
CA ASN A 342 -4.80 -25.65 57.49
C ASN A 342 -4.45 -24.18 57.77
N LEU A 343 -4.61 -23.27 56.79
CA LEU A 343 -4.08 -21.92 56.91
C LEU A 343 -4.71 -21.12 58.07
N HIS A 344 -6.01 -21.32 58.33
CA HIS A 344 -6.74 -20.67 59.42
C HIS A 344 -6.28 -21.11 60.84
N ALA A 345 -5.66 -22.29 60.95
CA ALA A 345 -5.16 -22.83 62.21
C ALA A 345 -3.73 -22.34 62.54
N ILE A 346 -3.05 -21.69 61.60
CA ILE A 346 -1.69 -21.19 61.79
C ILE A 346 -1.70 -19.98 62.74
N LYS A 347 -0.77 -19.97 63.70
CA LYS A 347 -0.63 -18.87 64.66
C LYS A 347 -0.33 -17.57 63.94
N ARG A 348 -0.98 -16.48 64.39
CA ARG A 348 -0.84 -15.13 63.81
C ARG A 348 0.61 -14.68 63.58
N ALA A 349 1.51 -14.89 64.54
CA ALA A 349 2.92 -14.51 64.40
C ALA A 349 3.59 -15.24 63.22
N ARG A 350 3.26 -16.52 63.01
CA ARG A 350 3.76 -17.31 61.90
C ARG A 350 3.12 -16.88 60.57
N LEU A 351 1.82 -16.56 60.55
CA LEU A 351 1.16 -16.01 59.36
C LEU A 351 1.76 -14.68 58.90
N ILE A 352 2.18 -13.80 59.82
CA ILE A 352 2.87 -12.55 59.46
C ILE A 352 4.20 -12.84 58.77
N GLU A 353 4.98 -13.78 59.32
CA GLU A 353 6.24 -14.22 58.72
C GLU A 353 6.02 -14.85 57.34
N THR A 354 5.04 -15.76 57.22
CA THR A 354 4.65 -16.38 55.95
C THR A 354 4.24 -15.33 54.93
N THR A 355 3.41 -14.35 55.31
CA THR A 355 3.00 -13.25 54.43
C THR A 355 4.20 -12.46 53.93
N ALA A 356 5.14 -12.11 54.81
CA ALA A 356 6.35 -11.40 54.42
C ALA A 356 7.19 -12.20 53.43
N ARG A 357 7.35 -13.51 53.67
CA ARG A 357 8.15 -14.40 52.80
C ARG A 357 7.50 -14.64 51.45
N LEU A 358 6.19 -14.84 51.39
CA LEU A 358 5.45 -14.94 50.13
C LEU A 358 5.52 -13.63 49.33
N GLY A 359 5.43 -12.49 50.02
CA GLY A 359 5.55 -11.17 49.39
C GLY A 359 6.96 -10.93 48.83
N LEU A 360 8.00 -11.33 49.56
CA LEU A 360 9.39 -11.28 49.07
C LEU A 360 9.62 -12.21 47.89
N LEU A 361 9.04 -13.41 47.89
CA LEU A 361 9.17 -14.35 46.79
C LEU A 361 8.55 -13.80 45.48
N GLN A 362 7.50 -13.00 45.58
CA GLN A 362 6.91 -12.29 44.43
C GLN A 362 7.78 -11.14 43.90
N LEU A 363 8.76 -10.67 44.67
CA LEU A 363 9.69 -9.61 44.24
C LEU A 363 10.89 -10.14 43.46
N VAL A 364 11.09 -11.46 43.39
CA VAL A 364 12.19 -12.10 42.63
C VAL A 364 11.84 -12.14 41.12
N ASP A 365 11.21 -11.09 40.60
CA ASP A 365 10.91 -10.92 39.18
C ASP A 365 11.99 -10.03 38.54
N PRO A 366 12.70 -10.48 37.49
CA PRO A 366 13.58 -9.60 36.74
C PRO A 366 12.80 -8.61 35.85
N ASP A 367 11.49 -8.78 35.66
CA ASP A 367 10.63 -7.77 35.04
C ASP A 367 10.53 -6.53 35.95
N PRO A 368 11.02 -5.34 35.53
CA PRO A 368 10.94 -4.12 36.31
C PRO A 368 9.49 -3.71 36.66
N ASP A 369 8.51 -4.20 35.90
CA ASP A 369 7.08 -4.00 36.17
C ASP A 369 6.41 -5.23 36.83
N GLY A 370 7.12 -6.34 37.01
CA GLY A 370 6.59 -7.63 37.47
C GLY A 370 5.86 -7.55 38.81
N PHE A 371 6.43 -6.84 39.79
CA PHE A 371 5.77 -6.60 41.08
C PHE A 371 4.51 -5.73 40.97
N THR A 372 4.57 -4.66 40.18
CA THR A 372 3.43 -3.76 39.95
C THR A 372 2.30 -4.50 39.23
N LYS A 373 2.65 -5.32 38.24
CA LYS A 373 1.73 -6.20 37.52
C LYS A 373 1.14 -7.25 38.45
N ALA A 374 1.95 -7.90 39.29
CA ALA A 374 1.49 -8.90 40.25
C ALA A 374 0.44 -8.32 41.23
N LEU A 375 0.67 -7.11 41.75
CA LEU A 375 -0.27 -6.42 42.66
C LEU A 375 -1.51 -5.85 41.96
N SER A 376 -1.36 -5.30 40.75
CA SER A 376 -2.46 -4.66 40.01
C SER A 376 -3.38 -5.63 39.28
N THR A 377 -2.98 -6.89 39.12
CA THR A 377 -3.76 -7.92 38.40
C THR A 377 -4.26 -9.05 39.29
N TRP A 378 -3.94 -9.03 40.59
CA TRP A 378 -4.43 -10.02 41.54
C TRP A 378 -5.97 -10.14 41.52
N ASP A 379 -6.66 -9.00 41.34
CA ASP A 379 -8.10 -8.94 41.25
C ASP A 379 -8.64 -9.19 39.83
N ASP A 380 -7.90 -9.78 38.90
CA ASP A 380 -8.51 -10.36 37.70
C ASP A 380 -9.11 -11.74 38.05
N VAL A 381 -10.30 -12.04 37.54
CA VAL A 381 -10.95 -13.36 37.68
C VAL A 381 -10.07 -14.45 37.08
N ASN A 382 -9.41 -14.15 35.97
CA ASN A 382 -8.52 -15.08 35.28
C ASN A 382 -7.12 -15.15 35.91
N CYS A 383 -6.84 -14.36 36.95
CA CYS A 383 -5.58 -14.39 37.69
C CYS A 383 -5.76 -15.09 39.05
N GLY A 384 -5.87 -14.33 40.13
CA GLY A 384 -5.78 -14.86 41.48
C GLY A 384 -7.10 -15.29 42.10
N ARG A 385 -8.24 -14.80 41.60
CA ARG A 385 -9.53 -14.96 42.30
C ARG A 385 -10.07 -16.38 42.30
N MET A 386 -9.82 -17.16 41.26
CA MET A 386 -10.25 -18.57 41.23
C MET A 386 -9.45 -19.41 42.22
N GLU A 387 -8.14 -19.17 42.34
CA GLU A 387 -7.30 -19.86 43.32
C GLU A 387 -7.60 -19.38 44.75
N TYR A 388 -7.92 -18.09 44.91
CA TYR A 388 -8.42 -17.55 46.17
C TYR A 388 -9.70 -18.23 46.64
N GLU A 389 -10.64 -18.49 45.74
CA GLU A 389 -11.87 -19.22 46.05
C GLU A 389 -11.56 -20.64 46.51
N LYS A 390 -10.62 -21.33 45.87
CA LYS A 390 -10.18 -22.68 46.31
C LYS A 390 -9.56 -22.65 47.70
N ILE A 391 -8.77 -21.64 48.03
CA ILE A 391 -8.10 -21.53 49.35
C ILE A 391 -9.07 -21.08 50.44
N THR A 392 -9.91 -20.08 50.18
CA THR A 392 -10.74 -19.44 51.23
C THR A 392 -12.17 -19.95 51.29
N GLY A 393 -12.67 -20.55 50.20
CA GLY A 393 -14.08 -20.89 50.02
C GLY A 393 -14.97 -19.69 49.71
N ILE A 394 -14.40 -18.49 49.55
CA ILE A 394 -15.14 -17.26 49.23
C ILE A 394 -15.28 -17.18 47.70
N PRO A 395 -16.49 -17.00 47.15
CA PRO A 395 -16.69 -16.91 45.70
C PRO A 395 -15.76 -15.89 45.04
N ALA A 396 -15.19 -16.21 43.88
CA ALA A 396 -14.26 -15.35 43.16
C ALA A 396 -14.84 -13.95 42.88
N ALA A 397 -16.16 -13.83 42.68
CA ALA A 397 -16.85 -12.56 42.51
C ALA A 397 -16.79 -11.65 43.75
N ASP A 398 -16.75 -12.25 44.94
CA ASP A 398 -16.77 -11.55 46.23
C ASP A 398 -15.36 -11.30 46.79
N ALA A 399 -14.33 -11.93 46.22
CA ALA A 399 -12.94 -11.87 46.67
C ALA A 399 -12.40 -10.44 46.92
N PRO A 400 -12.60 -9.43 46.04
CA PRO A 400 -12.12 -8.07 46.30
C PRO A 400 -12.79 -7.42 47.51
N THR A 401 -14.08 -7.69 47.70
CA THR A 401 -14.86 -7.15 48.81
C THR A 401 -14.44 -7.80 50.12
N ALA A 402 -14.27 -9.13 50.13
CA ALA A 402 -13.79 -9.89 51.27
C ALA A 402 -12.38 -9.45 51.69
N ALA A 403 -11.43 -9.39 50.74
CA ALA A 403 -10.08 -8.94 50.99
C ALA A 403 -10.03 -7.52 51.58
N ARG A 404 -10.79 -6.58 50.99
CA ARG A 404 -10.85 -5.19 51.49
C ARG A 404 -11.33 -5.08 52.93
N ILE A 405 -12.30 -5.91 53.34
CA ILE A 405 -12.83 -5.92 54.70
C ILE A 405 -11.82 -6.59 55.64
N SER A 406 -11.33 -7.77 55.28
CA SER A 406 -10.48 -8.63 56.10
C SER A 406 -9.11 -8.00 56.38
N LEU A 407 -8.52 -7.30 55.40
CA LEU A 407 -7.26 -6.55 55.57
C LEU A 407 -7.34 -5.38 56.58
N GLN A 408 -8.55 -4.94 56.95
CA GLN A 408 -8.76 -3.88 57.95
C GLN A 408 -8.94 -4.45 59.37
N THR A 409 -8.89 -5.77 59.54
CA THR A 409 -9.10 -6.46 60.81
C THR A 409 -7.79 -6.98 61.42
N ALA A 410 -7.85 -7.52 62.64
CA ALA A 410 -6.69 -8.14 63.29
C ALA A 410 -6.21 -9.44 62.58
N ASP A 411 -7.07 -10.01 61.75
CA ASP A 411 -6.88 -11.27 61.01
C ASP A 411 -6.31 -11.06 59.60
N TRP A 412 -5.93 -9.83 59.24
CA TRP A 412 -5.29 -9.49 57.97
C TRP A 412 -4.13 -10.42 57.55
N PRO A 413 -3.31 -11.04 58.43
CA PRO A 413 -2.23 -11.93 57.99
C PRO A 413 -2.74 -13.22 57.33
N LEU A 414 -3.89 -13.74 57.75
CA LEU A 414 -4.52 -14.91 57.12
C LEU A 414 -4.95 -14.56 55.70
N GLU A 415 -5.58 -13.39 55.56
CA GLU A 415 -6.04 -12.85 54.28
C GLU A 415 -4.88 -12.63 53.31
N ALA A 416 -3.84 -11.94 53.77
CA ALA A 416 -2.69 -11.61 52.96
C ALA A 416 -1.93 -12.86 52.52
N ALA A 417 -1.76 -13.86 53.39
CA ALA A 417 -1.16 -15.14 53.02
C ALA A 417 -2.01 -15.89 51.97
N SER A 418 -3.33 -15.88 52.11
CA SER A 418 -4.25 -16.52 51.15
C SER A 418 -4.15 -15.89 49.76
N ILE A 419 -4.13 -14.55 49.71
CA ILE A 419 -3.96 -13.77 48.48
C ILE A 419 -2.62 -14.09 47.81
N LEU A 420 -1.52 -14.02 48.56
CA LEU A 420 -0.19 -14.20 47.99
C LEU A 420 0.06 -15.65 47.53
N ALA A 421 -0.43 -16.65 48.27
CA ALA A 421 -0.33 -18.06 47.89
C ALA A 421 -1.11 -18.35 46.61
N SER A 422 -2.38 -17.92 46.55
CA SER A 422 -3.22 -18.05 45.36
C SER A 422 -2.59 -17.40 44.11
N ARG A 423 -1.86 -16.28 44.27
CA ARG A 423 -1.21 -15.60 43.15
C ARG A 423 -0.07 -16.46 42.60
N ILE A 424 0.77 -16.99 43.49
CA ILE A 424 1.89 -17.86 43.12
C ILE A 424 1.34 -19.11 42.42
N GLU A 425 0.27 -19.68 42.94
CA GLU A 425 -0.35 -20.90 42.41
C GLU A 425 -0.95 -20.71 41.03
N TRP A 426 -1.46 -19.52 40.74
CA TRP A 426 -1.88 -19.17 39.39
C TRP A 426 -0.72 -19.04 38.40
N PHE A 427 0.43 -18.54 38.85
CA PHE A 427 1.58 -18.31 37.97
C PHE A 427 2.33 -19.59 37.59
N ILE A 428 2.15 -20.68 38.36
CA ILE A 428 2.81 -21.95 38.08
C ILE A 428 2.13 -22.59 36.87
N ASP A 429 2.80 -22.52 35.72
CA ASP A 429 2.43 -23.20 34.49
C ASP A 429 2.94 -24.65 34.49
N PRO A 430 2.29 -25.60 33.78
CA PRO A 430 2.82 -26.95 33.62
C PRO A 430 4.26 -27.03 33.14
N SER A 431 4.69 -26.11 32.26
CA SER A 431 6.07 -26.05 31.78
C SER A 431 7.08 -25.61 32.85
N ASP A 432 6.66 -24.88 33.88
CA ASP A 432 7.54 -24.42 34.97
C ASP A 432 8.10 -25.57 35.82
N TRP A 433 7.55 -26.78 35.68
CA TRP A 433 8.08 -27.97 36.34
C TRP A 433 9.27 -28.59 35.60
N THR A 434 9.51 -28.24 34.34
CA THR A 434 10.63 -28.76 33.54
C THR A 434 11.56 -27.68 33.01
N ASP A 435 11.06 -26.47 32.81
CA ASP A 435 11.78 -25.41 32.13
C ASP A 435 12.32 -24.39 33.15
N VAL A 436 13.59 -24.01 33.00
CA VAL A 436 14.22 -23.02 33.89
C VAL A 436 13.88 -21.61 33.42
N ASN A 437 13.06 -20.91 34.19
CA ASN A 437 12.57 -19.57 33.92
C ASN A 437 12.31 -18.84 35.26
N ASP A 438 11.76 -17.63 35.21
CA ASP A 438 11.54 -16.81 36.42
C ASP A 438 10.46 -17.36 37.35
N ASN A 439 9.41 -18.01 36.80
CA ASN A 439 8.36 -18.64 37.60
C ASN A 439 8.84 -19.94 38.22
N SER A 440 9.56 -20.78 37.48
CA SER A 440 10.08 -22.05 37.99
C SER A 440 11.10 -21.87 39.11
N ARG A 441 11.91 -20.79 39.05
CA ARG A 441 12.81 -20.38 40.16
C ARG A 441 12.09 -20.01 41.46
N ARG A 442 10.78 -19.70 41.42
CA ARG A 442 9.98 -19.42 42.63
C ARG A 442 9.45 -20.67 43.29
N ILE A 443 9.27 -21.76 42.54
CA ILE A 443 8.65 -23.00 43.03
C ILE A 443 9.39 -23.56 44.27
N PRO A 444 10.73 -23.69 44.29
CA PRO A 444 11.43 -24.17 45.48
C PRO A 444 11.24 -23.28 46.72
N GLY A 445 11.32 -21.96 46.53
CA GLY A 445 11.08 -21.00 47.60
C GLY A 445 9.66 -21.08 48.16
N TYR A 446 8.68 -21.29 47.28
CA TYR A 446 7.28 -21.45 47.68
C TYR A 446 7.07 -22.74 48.48
N TYR A 447 7.58 -23.88 48.01
CA TYR A 447 7.55 -25.15 48.73
C TYR A 447 8.20 -25.07 50.11
N GLN A 448 9.34 -24.40 50.22
CA GLN A 448 10.01 -24.18 51.50
C GLN A 448 9.13 -23.37 52.48
N ILE A 449 8.44 -22.34 52.00
CA ILE A 449 7.50 -21.54 52.80
C ILE A 449 6.30 -22.39 53.26
N LEU A 450 5.76 -23.24 52.39
CA LEU A 450 4.66 -24.14 52.74
C LEU A 450 5.09 -25.19 53.77
N GLN A 451 6.25 -25.81 53.61
CA GLN A 451 6.79 -26.77 54.55
C GLN A 451 7.00 -26.16 55.94
N ASP A 452 7.43 -24.91 55.98
CA ASP A 452 7.62 -24.13 57.20
C ASP A 452 6.34 -23.86 58.01
N ILE A 453 5.17 -23.95 57.37
CA ILE A 453 3.86 -23.90 58.04
C ILE A 453 3.21 -25.27 58.19
N GLY A 454 3.90 -26.35 57.81
CA GLY A 454 3.49 -27.73 58.05
C GLY A 454 3.03 -28.51 56.82
N TYR A 455 3.15 -27.97 55.60
CA TYR A 455 2.88 -28.74 54.38
C TYR A 455 3.91 -29.87 54.24
N GLN A 456 3.48 -31.05 53.83
CA GLN A 456 4.35 -32.18 53.53
C GLN A 456 4.09 -32.59 52.08
N PRO A 457 5.01 -32.25 51.15
CA PRO A 457 4.88 -32.65 49.75
C PRO A 457 4.77 -34.17 49.62
N ALA A 458 3.96 -34.64 48.69
CA ALA A 458 3.92 -36.05 48.33
C ALA A 458 5.21 -36.48 47.60
N ASP A 459 5.49 -37.78 47.56
CA ASP A 459 6.72 -38.34 46.97
C ASP A 459 6.95 -37.88 45.51
N ASP A 460 5.87 -37.75 44.73
CA ASP A 460 5.91 -37.25 43.35
C ASP A 460 6.24 -35.75 43.28
N GLU A 461 5.70 -34.93 44.20
CA GLU A 461 6.05 -33.50 44.29
C GLU A 461 7.52 -33.32 44.70
N THR A 462 8.02 -34.11 45.65
CA THR A 462 9.42 -34.08 46.07
C THR A 462 10.35 -34.46 44.91
N SER A 463 10.02 -35.52 44.17
CA SER A 463 10.85 -35.97 43.03
C SER A 463 10.96 -34.90 41.94
N HIS A 464 9.85 -34.25 41.56
CA HIS A 464 9.90 -33.20 40.53
C HIS A 464 10.55 -31.92 41.06
N LEU A 465 10.35 -31.60 42.34
CA LEU A 465 11.02 -30.46 42.97
C LEU A 465 12.54 -30.62 42.98
N ASP A 466 13.05 -31.81 43.33
CA ASP A 466 14.48 -32.12 43.31
C ASP A 466 15.07 -32.02 41.90
N GLN A 467 14.35 -32.52 40.89
CA GLN A 467 14.76 -32.39 39.48
C GLN A 467 14.81 -30.93 39.03
N LEU A 468 13.80 -30.14 39.38
CA LEU A 468 13.75 -28.72 39.04
C LEU A 468 14.88 -27.94 39.72
N ILE A 469 15.15 -28.21 41.00
CA ILE A 469 16.27 -27.58 41.73
C ILE A 469 17.60 -27.92 41.07
N ALA A 470 17.80 -29.17 40.64
CA ALA A 470 19.01 -29.57 39.93
C ALA A 470 19.16 -28.81 38.60
N ALA A 471 18.09 -28.70 37.81
CA ALA A 471 18.09 -27.98 36.54
C ALA A 471 18.38 -26.48 36.72
N ILE A 472 17.77 -25.83 37.73
CA ILE A 472 18.04 -24.42 38.06
C ILE A 472 19.51 -24.25 38.46
N THR A 473 20.04 -25.15 39.29
CA THR A 473 21.43 -25.09 39.76
C THR A 473 22.42 -25.22 38.59
N GLU A 474 22.13 -26.08 37.63
CA GLU A 474 22.93 -26.24 36.41
C GLU A 474 22.89 -24.96 35.55
N ALA A 475 21.69 -24.42 35.29
CA ALA A 475 21.53 -23.19 34.52
C ALA A 475 22.23 -21.98 35.15
N ASP A 476 22.11 -21.81 36.47
CA ASP A 476 22.75 -20.69 37.18
C ASP A 476 24.29 -20.83 37.17
N GLN A 477 24.84 -22.05 37.16
CA GLN A 477 26.28 -22.30 36.99
C GLN A 477 26.78 -21.97 35.58
N ASP A 478 25.98 -22.27 34.56
CA ASP A 478 26.32 -21.94 33.18
C ASP A 478 26.32 -20.42 32.95
N GLU A 479 25.36 -19.69 33.53
CA GLU A 479 25.31 -18.22 33.49
C GLU A 479 26.50 -17.57 34.21
N GLU A 480 27.00 -18.16 35.30
CA GLU A 480 28.22 -17.69 36.01
C GLU A 480 29.51 -17.97 35.22
N ASN A 481 29.54 -19.01 34.38
CA ASN A 481 30.71 -19.35 33.56
C ASN A 481 30.80 -18.53 32.26
N ASP A 482 29.65 -18.04 31.77
CA ASP A 482 29.56 -17.19 30.56
C ASP A 482 29.76 -15.68 30.84
N GLN A 483 29.79 -15.26 32.12
CA GLN A 483 30.12 -13.90 32.59
C GLN A 483 31.60 -13.73 32.95
#